data_AF-A0A649UZT8-F1
#
_entry.id   AF-A0A649UZT8-F1
#
_cell.length_a   1.000
_cell.length_b   1.000
_cell.length_c   1.000
_cell.angle_alpha   90.00
_cell.angle_beta   90.00
_cell.angle_gamma   90.00
#
_symmetry.space_group_name_H-M   'P 1'
#
loop_
_entity.id
_entity.type
_entity.pdbx_description
1 polymer ?
#
loop_
_entity_poly.entity_id
_entity_poly.type
_entity_poly.pdbx_seq_one_letter_code
_entity_poly.pdbx_strand_id
1 'polypeptide(L)'
;MFSDGVLDLVKKGVVNGREKSFDKDKIVTTFVMGSQALYDFVNGNDSVEFRSVSYTNNPFTIAKCRKMVAINSAIEVDLTGQIVSDSIGSRIYSGFGGQVDFIYGTS
;
A
#
# COMPACT_ATOMS: atom_id res chain seq x y z
N MET A 1 2.10 0.99 -2.57
CA MET A 1 3.54 1.34 -2.50
C MET A 1 4.15 0.70 -1.27
N PHE A 2 5.46 0.47 -1.26
CA PHE A 2 6.17 0.28 0.00
C PHE A 2 7.49 1.07 -0.01
N SER A 3 8.03 1.27 1.18
CA SER A 3 9.25 2.05 1.45
C SER A 3 10.18 1.27 2.38
N ASP A 4 11.29 1.88 2.81
CA ASP A 4 12.36 1.26 3.60
C ASP A 4 11.86 0.53 4.86
N GLY A 5 10.78 1.01 5.50
CA GLY A 5 10.22 0.34 6.67
C GLY A 5 9.76 -1.10 6.43
N VAL A 6 9.30 -1.43 5.22
CA VAL A 6 8.93 -2.82 4.86
C VAL A 6 10.18 -3.66 4.61
N LEU A 7 11.26 -3.08 4.08
CA LEU A 7 12.50 -3.80 3.78
C LEU A 7 13.09 -4.47 5.02
N ASP A 8 13.07 -3.78 6.17
CA ASP A 8 13.56 -4.34 7.43
C ASP A 8 12.72 -5.54 7.91
N LEU A 9 11.41 -5.51 7.69
CA LEU A 9 10.52 -6.62 8.03
C LEU A 9 10.71 -7.81 7.10
N VAL A 10 11.01 -7.56 5.82
CA VAL A 10 11.35 -8.61 4.86
C VAL A 10 12.66 -9.30 5.25
N LYS A 11 13.70 -8.52 5.58
CA LYS A 11 15.00 -9.06 6.04
C LYS A 11 14.87 -9.92 7.32
N LYS A 12 13.93 -9.55 8.20
CA LYS A 12 13.61 -10.32 9.42
C LYS A 12 12.70 -11.53 9.17
N GLY A 13 12.24 -11.76 7.94
CA GLY A 13 11.31 -12.83 7.59
C GLY A 13 9.87 -12.62 8.07
N VAL A 14 9.56 -11.45 8.64
CA VAL A 14 8.22 -11.08 9.12
C VAL A 14 7.27 -10.89 7.95
N VAL A 15 7.71 -10.19 6.90
CA VAL A 15 6.99 -10.05 5.63
C VAL A 15 7.57 -11.05 4.63
N ASN A 16 6.82 -12.10 4.33
CA ASN A 16 7.27 -13.19 3.45
C ASN A 16 6.22 -13.66 2.40
N GLY A 17 4.99 -13.17 2.45
CA GLY A 17 3.96 -13.44 1.44
C GLY A 17 3.37 -14.86 1.41
N ARG A 18 3.79 -15.77 2.31
CA ARG A 18 3.39 -17.20 2.30
C ARG A 18 1.91 -17.43 2.60
N GLU A 19 1.34 -16.55 3.43
CA GLU A 19 -0.04 -16.64 3.94
C GLU A 19 -1.08 -15.88 3.08
N LYS A 20 -0.65 -15.32 1.95
CA LYS A 20 -1.53 -14.60 1.01
C LYS A 20 -2.50 -15.56 0.32
N SER A 21 -3.69 -15.08 0.00
CA SER A 21 -4.71 -15.83 -0.76
C SER A 21 -4.32 -16.02 -2.23
N PHE A 22 -3.65 -15.03 -2.83
CA PHE A 22 -3.13 -15.04 -4.19
C PHE A 22 -1.85 -14.18 -4.28
N ASP A 23 -1.15 -14.22 -5.41
CA ASP A 23 0.20 -13.65 -5.57
C ASP A 23 1.13 -14.07 -4.42
N LYS A 24 1.11 -15.38 -4.12
CA LYS A 24 1.85 -15.97 -3.00
C LYS A 24 3.34 -15.76 -3.16
N ASP A 25 4.01 -15.58 -2.02
CA ASP A 25 5.46 -15.38 -1.95
C ASP A 25 5.97 -14.09 -2.65
N LYS A 26 5.04 -13.21 -3.07
CA LYS A 26 5.35 -11.93 -3.71
C LYS A 26 4.92 -10.73 -2.88
N ILE A 27 5.77 -9.72 -2.84
CA ILE A 27 5.44 -8.35 -2.47
C ILE A 27 4.92 -7.65 -3.73
N VAL A 28 3.60 -7.55 -3.85
CA VAL A 28 2.96 -6.90 -4.99
C VAL A 28 2.82 -5.41 -4.71
N THR A 29 3.31 -4.57 -5.63
CA THR A 29 3.23 -3.11 -5.49
C THR A 29 3.06 -2.44 -6.84
N THR A 30 2.59 -1.19 -6.87
CA THR A 30 2.54 -0.39 -8.10
C THR A 30 3.73 0.54 -8.28
N PHE A 31 4.31 1.01 -7.17
CA PHE A 31 5.58 1.73 -7.15
C PHE A 31 6.27 1.55 -5.80
N VAL A 32 7.54 1.95 -5.72
CA VAL A 32 8.31 2.06 -4.48
C VAL A 32 8.92 3.44 -4.39
N MET A 33 9.15 3.92 -3.18
CA MET A 33 9.82 5.20 -2.94
C MET A 33 10.56 5.10 -1.61
N GLY A 34 11.84 5.44 -1.61
CA GLY A 34 12.69 5.28 -0.43
C GLY A 34 14.16 5.49 -0.76
N SER A 35 15.02 4.84 0.02
CA SER A 35 16.48 4.93 -0.14
C SER A 35 17.03 4.12 -1.32
N GLN A 36 18.32 4.29 -1.60
CA GLN A 36 19.03 3.45 -2.57
C GLN A 36 18.98 1.96 -2.20
N ALA A 37 19.00 1.61 -0.91
CA ALA A 37 18.92 0.23 -0.48
C ALA A 37 17.59 -0.45 -0.87
N LEU A 38 16.50 0.32 -0.93
CA LEU A 38 15.22 -0.16 -1.44
C LEU A 38 15.30 -0.43 -2.95
N TYR A 39 15.91 0.48 -3.71
CA TYR A 39 16.08 0.30 -5.15
C TYR A 39 16.98 -0.89 -5.48
N ASP A 40 18.07 -1.06 -4.75
CA ASP A 40 18.96 -2.22 -4.89
C ASP A 40 18.23 -3.53 -4.51
N PHE A 41 17.36 -3.49 -3.50
CA PHE A 41 16.57 -4.65 -3.07
C PHE A 41 15.54 -5.08 -4.12
N VAL A 42 14.88 -4.15 -4.82
CA VAL A 42 13.88 -4.51 -5.84
C VAL A 42 14.51 -4.87 -7.18
N ASN A 43 15.75 -4.45 -7.44
CA ASN A 43 16.44 -4.71 -8.69
C ASN A 43 16.71 -6.21 -8.90
N GLY A 44 16.06 -6.81 -9.91
CA GLY A 44 16.22 -8.23 -10.24
C GLY A 44 15.70 -9.21 -9.19
N ASN A 45 14.89 -8.74 -8.24
CA ASN A 45 14.37 -9.56 -7.15
C ASN A 45 12.98 -10.09 -7.47
N ASP A 46 12.91 -11.38 -7.80
CA ASP A 46 11.64 -12.05 -8.13
C ASP A 46 10.62 -12.03 -7.00
N SER A 47 11.02 -11.82 -5.74
CA SER A 47 10.05 -11.71 -4.63
C SER A 47 9.24 -10.41 -4.68
N VAL A 48 9.60 -9.44 -5.52
CA VAL A 48 8.88 -8.17 -5.70
C VAL A 48 8.24 -8.15 -7.08
N GLU A 49 6.95 -7.88 -7.15
CA GLU A 49 6.22 -7.84 -8.41
C GLU A 49 5.53 -6.48 -8.59
N PHE A 50 5.95 -5.75 -9.62
CA PHE A 50 5.33 -4.49 -10.01
C PHE A 50 4.12 -4.77 -10.91
N ARG A 51 2.94 -4.26 -10.52
CA ARG A 51 1.72 -4.33 -11.34
C ARG A 51 1.12 -2.94 -11.52
N SER A 52 0.26 -2.80 -12.53
CA SER A 52 -0.43 -1.54 -12.78
C SER A 52 -1.27 -1.11 -11.57
N VAL A 53 -1.48 0.20 -11.43
CA VAL A 53 -2.39 0.74 -10.42
C VAL A 53 -3.81 0.17 -10.60
N SER A 54 -4.26 -0.05 -11.84
CA SER A 54 -5.55 -0.68 -12.14
C SER A 54 -5.69 -2.13 -11.63
N TYR A 55 -4.58 -2.81 -11.31
CA TYR A 55 -4.61 -4.10 -10.63
C TYR A 55 -4.54 -3.94 -9.11
N THR A 56 -3.50 -3.24 -8.63
CA THR A 56 -3.15 -3.15 -7.21
C THR A 56 -4.14 -2.34 -6.39
N ASN A 57 -4.74 -1.31 -7.00
CA ASN A 57 -5.74 -0.43 -6.39
C ASN A 57 -7.17 -0.80 -6.79
N ASN A 58 -7.40 -1.92 -7.49
CA ASN A 58 -8.77 -2.34 -7.76
C ASN A 58 -9.40 -2.86 -6.46
N PRO A 59 -10.50 -2.25 -5.94
CA PRO A 59 -11.12 -2.69 -4.69
C PRO A 59 -11.55 -4.15 -4.72
N PHE A 60 -11.96 -4.68 -5.89
CA PHE A 60 -12.33 -6.08 -6.05
C PHE A 60 -11.14 -7.05 -6.06
N THR A 61 -9.94 -6.56 -6.38
CA THR A 61 -8.70 -7.32 -6.21
C THR A 61 -8.30 -7.31 -4.73
N ILE A 62 -8.33 -6.14 -4.10
CA ILE A 62 -7.99 -5.96 -2.68
C ILE A 62 -8.91 -6.80 -1.78
N ALA A 63 -10.22 -6.85 -2.07
CA ALA A 63 -11.19 -7.64 -1.30
C ALA A 63 -10.92 -9.16 -1.33
N LYS A 64 -10.13 -9.65 -2.29
CA LYS A 64 -9.70 -11.06 -2.32
C LYS A 64 -8.54 -11.34 -1.36
N CYS A 65 -7.88 -10.31 -0.82
CA CYS A 65 -6.78 -10.46 0.13
C CYS A 65 -7.32 -10.90 1.49
N ARG A 66 -7.03 -12.14 1.89
CA ARG A 66 -7.42 -12.65 3.20
C ARG A 66 -6.76 -11.83 4.31
N LYS A 67 -7.55 -11.36 5.28
CA LYS A 67 -7.08 -10.52 6.41
C LYS A 67 -6.36 -9.24 5.94
N MET A 68 -6.93 -8.57 4.93
CA MET A 68 -6.39 -7.30 4.45
C MET A 68 -6.39 -6.25 5.57
N VAL A 69 -5.31 -5.46 5.66
CA VAL A 69 -5.19 -4.33 6.59
C VAL A 69 -4.70 -3.14 5.79
N ALA A 70 -5.48 -2.05 5.79
CA ALA A 70 -5.14 -0.79 5.15
C ALA A 70 -4.79 0.26 6.20
N ILE A 71 -3.56 0.77 6.18
CA ILE A 71 -3.08 1.82 7.09
C ILE A 71 -2.87 3.09 6.27
N ASN A 72 -3.61 4.15 6.59
CA ASN A 72 -3.52 5.46 5.94
C ASN A 72 -3.50 6.57 6.99
N SER A 73 -2.95 7.73 6.62
CA SER A 73 -2.98 8.93 7.46
C SER A 73 -4.10 9.88 7.01
N ALA A 74 -4.56 10.72 7.93
CA ALA A 74 -5.50 11.79 7.66
C ALA A 74 -4.89 13.11 8.14
N ILE A 75 -5.34 14.22 7.54
CA ILE A 75 -5.04 15.57 8.04
C ILE A 75 -6.04 15.90 9.16
N GLU A 76 -7.34 15.64 8.92
CA GLU A 76 -8.43 15.99 9.82
C GLU A 76 -9.49 14.88 9.84
N VAL A 77 -10.14 14.70 11.00
CA VAL A 77 -11.31 13.83 11.17
C VAL A 77 -12.34 14.56 12.00
N ASP A 78 -13.57 14.65 11.51
CA ASP A 78 -14.66 15.30 12.25
C ASP A 78 -15.44 14.32 13.14
N LEU A 79 -16.37 14.86 13.94
CA LEU A 79 -17.19 14.05 14.86
C LEU A 79 -18.19 13.12 14.14
N THR A 80 -18.45 13.33 12.86
CA THR A 80 -19.28 12.45 12.03
C THR A 80 -18.48 11.31 11.39
N GLY A 81 -17.15 11.35 11.52
CA GLY A 81 -16.24 10.38 10.92
C GLY A 81 -15.84 10.72 9.49
N GLN A 82 -16.13 11.92 8.99
CA GLN A 82 -15.59 12.36 7.70
C GLN A 82 -14.09 12.57 7.84
N ILE A 83 -13.34 12.12 6.83
CA ILE A 83 -11.89 12.16 6.81
C ILE A 83 -11.43 13.07 5.67
N VAL A 84 -10.57 14.03 5.98
CA VAL A 84 -9.87 14.87 4.99
C VAL A 84 -8.40 14.48 4.98
N SER A 85 -7.85 14.17 3.80
CA SER A 85 -6.44 13.76 3.64
C SER A 85 -5.68 14.48 2.53
N ASP A 86 -6.36 15.29 1.72
CA ASP A 86 -5.82 15.91 0.50
C ASP A 86 -5.71 17.44 0.57
N SER A 87 -6.43 18.07 1.49
CA SER A 87 -6.58 19.53 1.56
C SER A 87 -6.52 20.06 2.99
N ILE A 88 -6.20 21.35 3.13
CA ILE A 88 -6.25 22.11 4.39
C ILE A 88 -7.10 23.36 4.11
N GLY A 89 -8.33 23.37 4.63
CA GLY A 89 -9.34 24.36 4.21
C GLY A 89 -9.57 24.30 2.70
N SER A 90 -9.44 25.44 2.01
CA SER A 90 -9.58 25.52 0.54
C SER A 90 -8.28 25.24 -0.23
N ARG A 91 -7.16 24.99 0.46
CA ARG A 91 -5.86 24.76 -0.17
C ARG A 91 -5.65 23.26 -0.43
N ILE A 92 -5.44 22.92 -1.69
CA ILE A 92 -4.97 21.58 -2.09
C ILE A 92 -3.54 21.39 -1.55
N TYR A 93 -3.35 20.37 -0.71
CA TYR A 93 -2.06 19.99 -0.14
C TYR A 93 -1.45 18.81 -0.91
N SER A 94 -2.27 17.83 -1.27
CA SER A 94 -1.90 16.63 -2.02
C SER A 94 -3.08 16.15 -2.89
N GLY A 95 -3.36 14.85 -2.88
CA GLY A 95 -4.55 14.24 -3.46
C GLY A 95 -4.92 13.00 -2.64
N PHE A 96 -6.17 12.55 -2.70
CA PHE A 96 -6.62 11.37 -1.96
C PHE A 96 -5.89 10.08 -2.38
N GLY A 97 -5.31 10.06 -3.59
CA GLY A 97 -4.49 8.96 -4.09
C GLY A 97 -5.22 7.62 -4.08
N GLY A 98 -4.57 6.58 -3.57
CA GLY A 98 -5.15 5.25 -3.45
C GLY A 98 -5.89 4.97 -2.14
N GLN A 99 -5.98 5.95 -1.23
CA GLN A 99 -6.48 5.70 0.13
C GLN A 99 -7.89 5.11 0.11
N VAL A 100 -8.78 5.72 -0.67
CA VAL A 100 -10.19 5.32 -0.77
C VAL A 100 -10.31 3.90 -1.35
N ASP A 101 -9.51 3.55 -2.34
CA ASP A 101 -9.49 2.22 -2.96
C ASP A 101 -9.22 1.11 -1.93
N PHE A 102 -8.21 1.30 -1.08
CA PHE A 102 -7.82 0.35 -0.05
C PHE A 102 -8.81 0.29 1.12
N ILE A 103 -9.46 1.40 1.46
CA ILE A 103 -10.54 1.42 2.46
C ILE A 103 -11.72 0.57 1.96
N TYR A 104 -12.19 0.81 0.73
CA TYR A 104 -13.29 0.03 0.16
C TYR A 104 -12.94 -1.44 -0.01
N GLY A 105 -11.73 -1.74 -0.50
CA GLY A 105 -11.30 -3.12 -0.70
C GLY A 105 -11.09 -3.92 0.59
N THR A 106 -10.98 -3.26 1.75
CA THR A 106 -10.78 -3.90 3.06
C THR A 106 -12.07 -4.01 3.88
N SER A 107 -13.15 -3.38 3.41
CA SER A 107 -14.45 -3.31 4.11
C SER A 107 -15.33 -4.55 3.89
#